data_AF-D2YYX0-F1
#
_entry.id   AF-D2YYX0-F1
#
_cell.length_a   1.000
_cell.length_b   1.000
_cell.length_c   1.000
_cell.angle_alpha   90.00
_cell.angle_beta   90.00
_cell.angle_gamma   90.00
#
_symmetry.space_group_name_H-M   'P 1'
#
loop_
_entity.id
_entity.type
_entity.pdbx_description
1 polymer ?
#
loop_
_entity_poly.entity_id
_entity_poly.type
_entity_poly.pdbx_seq_one_letter_code
_entity_poly.pdbx_strand_id
1 'polypeptide(L)'
;EANELKLRPTTFTNDSCYLPPLRHPAVTGFPESPGGEVSQYLIHGGKTPNNELSQKLYVMSYVSAANKKSLLCCSEKELAGDIPEARYGHSMNVVHSRGKTAAVLFGGRSYIPLKQRTTEKWNSVADCQPFVYLIDLQFGCSTAYTIKEMQDGLSFHVSVSRNDTVYVIGGHILESNIRSPNIYKIKVDLPLGSPAISCTVLQSPLPVSSAIVTQTCPNEFLIVGGYESDSQKRMTCNKISIAEDAIDIQEMETPDWTGEVKQSKTWFGADVGHGVVLFGIPGDNKNHSSDSNFFFYILNLGGEEDLMQSCSQGSLEEQEDSMPLEDSEEFNFIGDGAFDENTYNEDDEEDESETGYWITCCVGCDLNVNTWVPYYSTELNKPAMIY
;
A
#
# COMPACT_ATOMS: atom_id res chain seq x y z
N GLU A 1 -0.59 7.38 -29.94
CA GLU A 1 0.49 7.17 -28.96
C GLU A 1 0.32 5.79 -28.35
N ALA A 2 1.40 5.11 -27.97
CA ALA A 2 1.30 3.77 -27.40
C ALA A 2 0.92 3.85 -25.92
N ASN A 3 -0.22 3.24 -25.55
CA ASN A 3 -0.65 3.07 -24.16
C ASN A 3 0.24 2.03 -23.47
N GLU A 4 1.48 2.40 -23.15
CA GLU A 4 2.49 1.53 -22.57
C GLU A 4 2.73 1.87 -21.09
N LEU A 5 2.53 0.88 -20.20
CA LEU A 5 2.89 1.00 -18.79
C LEU A 5 4.37 0.62 -18.61
N LYS A 6 5.18 1.57 -18.12
CA LYS A 6 6.61 1.36 -17.85
C LYS A 6 6.88 1.37 -16.35
N LEU A 7 7.47 0.28 -15.86
CA LEU A 7 7.99 0.21 -14.50
C LEU A 7 9.47 0.63 -14.52
N ARG A 8 9.81 1.66 -13.75
CA ARG A 8 11.20 2.10 -13.60
C ARG A 8 11.69 1.74 -12.21
N PRO A 9 12.90 1.17 -12.08
CA PRO A 9 13.49 0.93 -10.77
C PRO A 9 13.67 2.26 -10.04
N THR A 10 13.32 2.27 -8.76
CA THR A 10 13.52 3.41 -7.85
C THR A 10 14.48 2.98 -6.76
N THR A 11 15.35 3.89 -6.34
CA THR A 11 16.39 3.62 -5.34
C THR A 11 15.98 4.16 -3.97
N PHE A 12 16.35 3.42 -2.93
CA PHE A 12 16.20 3.87 -1.55
C PHE A 12 17.36 4.78 -1.13
N THR A 13 17.13 5.60 -0.10
CA THR A 13 18.19 6.29 0.64
C THR A 13 19.01 5.29 1.47
N ASN A 14 20.24 5.67 1.83
CA ASN A 14 21.13 4.83 2.64
C ASN A 14 20.55 4.49 4.02
N ASP A 15 19.74 5.39 4.59
CA ASP A 15 19.11 5.20 5.91
C ASP A 15 17.84 4.32 5.85
N SER A 16 17.48 3.79 4.68
CA SER A 16 16.26 3.01 4.53
C SER A 16 16.39 1.60 5.09
N CYS A 17 15.36 1.12 5.78
CA CYS A 17 15.23 -0.29 6.12
C CYS A 17 14.73 -1.12 4.93
N TYR A 18 15.04 -2.42 4.94
CA TYR A 18 14.49 -3.36 3.96
C TYR A 18 12.97 -3.54 4.15
N LEU A 19 12.22 -3.30 3.07
CA LEU A 19 10.80 -3.62 2.96
C LEU A 19 10.63 -4.84 2.04
N PRO A 20 10.20 -6.01 2.54
CA PRO A 20 9.88 -7.13 1.66
C PRO A 20 8.69 -6.79 0.75
N PRO A 21 8.56 -7.41 -0.43
CA PRO A 21 7.34 -7.29 -1.24
C PRO A 21 6.13 -7.85 -0.47
N LEU A 22 5.18 -6.99 -0.13
CA LEU A 22 4.00 -7.34 0.64
C LEU A 22 2.77 -7.45 -0.25
N ARG A 23 2.07 -8.58 -0.18
CA ARG A 23 0.77 -8.78 -0.83
C ARG A 23 -0.36 -8.47 0.16
N HIS A 24 -1.32 -7.65 -0.27
CA HIS A 24 -2.46 -7.19 0.52
C HIS A 24 -2.10 -6.57 1.90
N PRO A 25 -1.09 -5.67 1.99
CA PRO A 25 -0.90 -4.85 3.18
C PRO A 25 -2.04 -3.83 3.31
N ALA A 26 -2.20 -3.23 4.48
CA ALA A 26 -2.96 -1.99 4.60
C ALA A 26 -2.06 -0.82 4.24
N VAL A 27 -2.56 0.07 3.39
CA VAL A 27 -1.81 1.23 2.88
C VAL A 27 -2.68 2.47 3.02
N THR A 28 -2.12 3.56 3.52
CA THR A 28 -2.77 4.88 3.53
C THR A 28 -1.76 5.98 3.29
N GLY A 29 -2.18 7.01 2.56
CA GLY A 29 -1.44 8.27 2.51
C GLY A 29 -1.45 8.96 3.88
N PHE A 30 -0.37 9.64 4.19
CA PHE A 30 -0.16 10.44 5.38
C PHE A 30 0.37 11.81 4.96
N PRO A 31 -0.48 12.87 5.02
CA PRO A 31 -0.06 14.21 4.69
C PRO A 31 0.64 14.87 5.89
N GLU A 32 1.59 15.78 5.60
CA GLU A 32 2.30 16.56 6.64
C GLU A 32 1.37 17.51 7.41
N SER A 33 0.27 17.93 6.80
CA SER A 33 -0.75 18.76 7.42
C SER A 33 -2.16 18.29 7.04
N PRO A 34 -3.18 18.54 7.88
CA PRO A 34 -4.55 18.13 7.58
C PRO A 34 -5.04 18.74 6.26
N GLY A 35 -5.40 17.88 5.29
CA GLY A 35 -5.85 18.31 3.96
C GLY A 35 -4.73 18.73 3.00
N GLY A 36 -3.46 18.56 3.39
CA GLY A 36 -2.31 18.76 2.50
C GLY A 36 -2.07 17.60 1.54
N GLU A 37 -1.09 17.76 0.65
CA GLU A 37 -0.63 16.71 -0.24
C GLU A 37 -0.02 15.54 0.54
N VAL A 38 -0.19 14.32 0.02
CA VAL A 38 0.38 13.11 0.62
C VAL A 38 1.90 13.14 0.46
N SER A 39 2.63 13.36 1.55
CA SER A 39 4.10 13.35 1.56
C SER A 39 4.68 12.00 1.96
N GLN A 40 3.89 11.17 2.65
CA GLN A 40 4.31 9.88 3.17
C GLN A 40 3.20 8.82 2.99
N TYR A 41 3.59 7.55 2.99
CA TYR A 41 2.68 6.41 2.99
C TYR A 41 2.98 5.52 4.18
N LEU A 42 1.93 5.11 4.88
CA LEU A 42 1.99 4.12 5.95
C LEU A 42 1.63 2.76 5.36
N ILE A 43 2.46 1.75 5.60
CA ILE A 43 2.27 0.38 5.12
C ILE A 43 2.32 -0.56 6.32
N HIS A 44 1.23 -1.28 6.59
CA HIS A 44 1.17 -2.23 7.70
C HIS A 44 0.79 -3.64 7.23
N GLY A 45 1.45 -4.63 7.81
CA GLY A 45 1.15 -6.05 7.62
C GLY A 45 1.33 -6.54 6.19
N GLY A 46 0.49 -7.48 5.75
CA GLY A 46 0.57 -8.11 4.43
C GLY A 46 1.37 -9.42 4.43
N LYS A 47 1.32 -10.12 3.29
CA LYS A 47 1.99 -11.41 3.07
C LYS A 47 3.32 -11.23 2.34
N THR A 48 4.40 -11.78 2.88
CA THR A 48 5.71 -11.85 2.23
C THR A 48 5.69 -12.84 1.05
N PRO A 49 6.74 -12.89 0.20
CA PRO A 49 6.87 -13.91 -0.84
C PRO A 49 6.84 -15.33 -0.29
N ASN A 50 7.36 -15.54 0.92
CA ASN A 50 7.36 -16.83 1.62
C ASN A 50 6.03 -17.18 2.31
N ASN A 51 4.97 -16.41 2.04
CA ASN A 51 3.65 -16.52 2.67
C ASN A 51 3.66 -16.28 4.19
N GLU A 52 4.69 -15.63 4.74
CA GLU A 52 4.67 -15.18 6.14
C GLU A 52 3.85 -13.90 6.26
N LEU A 53 3.29 -13.64 7.44
CA LEU A 53 2.56 -12.40 7.70
C LEU A 53 3.48 -11.42 8.42
N SER A 54 3.59 -10.22 7.88
CA SER A 54 4.23 -9.11 8.58
C SER A 54 3.30 -8.58 9.66
N GLN A 55 3.87 -8.14 10.78
CA GLN A 55 3.21 -7.31 11.81
C GLN A 55 3.81 -5.90 11.87
N LYS A 56 4.75 -5.58 10.97
CA LYS A 56 5.52 -4.36 10.99
C LYS A 56 4.73 -3.21 10.37
N LEU A 57 4.96 -2.00 10.89
CA LEU A 57 4.52 -0.74 10.32
C LEU A 57 5.72 -0.06 9.65
N TYR A 58 5.60 0.26 8.37
CA TYR A 58 6.60 0.98 7.61
C TYR A 58 6.07 2.36 7.24
N VAL A 59 6.96 3.34 7.24
CA VAL A 59 6.73 4.69 6.74
C VAL A 59 7.60 4.89 5.51
N MET A 60 6.95 5.05 4.37
CA MET A 60 7.60 5.35 3.10
C MET A 60 7.44 6.83 2.79
N SER A 61 8.54 7.52 2.51
CA SER A 61 8.57 8.96 2.24
C SER A 61 9.35 9.27 0.97
N TYR A 62 9.02 10.41 0.37
CA TYR A 62 9.75 10.92 -0.78
C TYR A 62 10.85 11.88 -0.33
N VAL A 63 12.07 11.67 -0.81
CA VAL A 63 13.22 12.55 -0.53
C VAL A 63 13.76 13.11 -1.86
N SER A 64 13.70 14.43 -2.00
CA SER A 64 14.24 15.13 -3.17
C SER A 64 15.76 15.29 -3.03
N ALA A 65 16.53 14.69 -3.93
CA ALA A 65 17.98 14.91 -4.01
C ALA A 65 18.30 16.12 -4.90
N ALA A 66 19.39 16.83 -4.58
CA ALA A 66 19.84 18.04 -5.31
C ALA A 66 20.00 17.83 -6.84
N ASN A 67 20.21 16.59 -7.29
CA ASN A 67 20.39 16.21 -8.69
C ASN A 67 19.09 15.77 -9.40
N LYS A 68 17.90 16.12 -8.88
CA LYS A 68 16.56 15.75 -9.40
C LYS A 68 16.25 14.24 -9.47
N LYS A 69 17.12 13.36 -8.96
CA LYS A 69 16.80 11.93 -8.82
C LYS A 69 15.96 11.75 -7.56
N SER A 70 14.69 11.42 -7.75
CA SER A 70 13.76 11.03 -6.68
C SER A 70 14.30 9.81 -5.93
N LEU A 71 14.48 9.92 -4.61
CA LEU A 71 14.79 8.79 -3.74
C LEU A 71 13.60 8.51 -2.82
N LEU A 72 13.42 7.25 -2.48
CA LEU A 72 12.47 6.84 -1.45
C LEU A 72 13.22 6.61 -0.14
N CYS A 73 12.62 6.99 0.98
CA CYS A 73 13.11 6.61 2.31
C CYS A 73 12.08 5.73 3.00
N CYS A 74 12.45 4.50 3.33
CA CYS A 74 11.62 3.55 4.04
C CYS A 74 12.14 3.40 5.47
N SER A 75 11.30 3.65 6.47
CA SER A 75 11.66 3.43 7.88
C SER A 75 10.65 2.52 8.55
N GLU A 76 11.12 1.62 9.40
CA GLU A 76 10.26 0.79 10.24
C GLU A 76 9.89 1.59 11.49
N LYS A 77 8.59 1.71 11.76
CA LYS A 77 8.06 2.31 12.99
C LYS A 77 7.77 1.18 13.98
N GLU A 78 8.53 1.14 15.07
CA GLU A 78 8.24 0.24 16.17
C GLU A 78 6.91 0.58 16.84
N LEU A 79 6.11 -0.45 17.11
CA LEU A 79 4.84 -0.33 17.80
C LEU A 79 4.95 -0.87 19.23
N ALA A 80 4.33 -0.19 20.19
CA ALA A 80 4.26 -0.58 21.59
C ALA A 80 2.82 -0.53 22.11
N GLY A 81 2.53 -1.29 23.18
CA GLY A 81 1.18 -1.40 23.75
C GLY A 81 0.41 -2.57 23.16
N ASP A 82 -0.85 -2.35 22.76
CA ASP A 82 -1.70 -3.38 22.18
C ASP A 82 -1.40 -3.55 20.69
N ILE A 83 -0.35 -4.31 20.37
CA ILE A 83 0.11 -4.48 18.99
C ILE A 83 -0.88 -5.37 18.20
N PRO A 84 -1.33 -4.97 17.01
CA PRO A 84 -2.14 -5.83 16.15
C PRO A 84 -1.36 -7.08 15.75
N GLU A 85 -1.98 -8.26 15.83
CA GLU A 85 -1.36 -9.47 15.27
C GLU A 85 -1.06 -9.34 13.77
N ALA A 86 -0.07 -10.11 13.31
CA ALA A 86 0.32 -10.18 11.90
C ALA A 86 -0.88 -10.56 11.01
N ARG A 87 -1.19 -9.72 10.02
CA ARG A 87 -2.44 -9.81 9.25
C ARG A 87 -2.34 -9.22 7.86
N TYR A 88 -3.27 -9.57 6.99
CA TYR A 88 -3.40 -9.05 5.62
C TYR A 88 -4.87 -8.81 5.25
N GLY A 89 -5.13 -8.01 4.21
CA GLY A 89 -6.51 -7.68 3.80
C GLY A 89 -7.29 -6.88 4.86
N HIS A 90 -6.59 -6.12 5.70
CA HIS A 90 -7.15 -5.17 6.65
C HIS A 90 -7.05 -3.76 6.08
N SER A 91 -7.64 -2.78 6.77
CA SER A 91 -7.46 -1.37 6.43
C SER A 91 -6.71 -0.61 7.50
N MET A 92 -6.12 0.51 7.07
CA MET A 92 -5.51 1.52 7.91
C MET A 92 -5.88 2.88 7.32
N ASN A 93 -6.28 3.82 8.15
CA ASN A 93 -6.61 5.18 7.72
C ASN A 93 -6.10 6.19 8.75
N VAL A 94 -5.70 7.37 8.27
CA VAL A 94 -5.29 8.48 9.15
C VAL A 94 -6.50 9.33 9.51
N VAL A 95 -6.66 9.64 10.80
CA VAL A 95 -7.69 10.53 11.32
C VAL A 95 -7.06 11.75 12.00
N HIS A 96 -7.74 12.88 11.89
CA HIS A 96 -7.36 14.16 12.44
C HIS A 96 -8.47 14.67 13.36
N SER A 97 -8.16 14.86 14.64
CA SER A 97 -9.12 15.32 15.64
C SER A 97 -8.45 16.29 16.61
N ARG A 98 -9.05 17.47 16.79
CA ARG A 98 -8.55 18.54 17.68
C ARG A 98 -7.07 18.92 17.48
N GLY A 99 -6.60 18.89 16.24
CA GLY A 99 -5.20 19.20 15.89
C GLY A 99 -4.20 18.08 16.17
N LYS A 100 -4.67 16.89 16.55
CA LYS A 100 -3.87 15.68 16.69
C LYS A 100 -4.17 14.69 15.56
N THR A 101 -3.21 13.83 15.28
CA THR A 101 -3.30 12.83 14.22
C THR A 101 -3.05 11.44 14.78
N ALA A 102 -3.82 10.45 14.34
CA ALA A 102 -3.64 9.05 14.68
C ALA A 102 -3.98 8.16 13.49
N ALA A 103 -3.45 6.95 13.46
CA ALA A 103 -3.87 5.92 12.51
C ALA A 103 -4.90 4.99 13.16
N VAL A 104 -5.97 4.70 12.43
CA VAL A 104 -7.01 3.73 12.80
C VAL A 104 -6.80 2.50 11.94
N LEU A 105 -6.61 1.34 12.58
CA LEU A 105 -6.43 0.05 11.91
C LEU A 105 -7.57 -0.90 12.28
N PHE A 106 -8.13 -1.60 11.28
CA PHE A 106 -9.27 -2.50 11.51
C PHE A 106 -9.28 -3.71 10.56
N GLY A 107 -9.69 -4.86 11.12
CA GLY A 107 -10.02 -6.07 10.38
C GLY A 107 -8.83 -6.87 9.89
N GLY A 108 -9.02 -7.60 8.79
CA GLY A 108 -8.05 -8.47 8.14
C GLY A 108 -8.18 -9.93 8.51
N ARG A 109 -7.27 -10.71 7.92
CA ARG A 109 -7.08 -12.13 8.19
C ARG A 109 -5.70 -12.40 8.73
N SER A 110 -5.64 -13.35 9.62
CA SER A 110 -4.41 -13.97 10.09
C SER A 110 -4.48 -15.47 9.86
N TYR A 111 -3.33 -16.12 9.89
CA TYR A 111 -3.33 -17.57 9.96
C TYR A 111 -3.82 -18.03 11.33
N ILE A 112 -4.51 -19.17 11.38
CA ILE A 112 -5.00 -19.77 12.64
C ILE A 112 -3.86 -19.85 13.68
N PRO A 113 -4.07 -19.66 14.99
CA PRO A 113 -2.99 -19.69 15.98
C PRO A 113 -2.14 -20.97 15.92
N LEU A 114 -0.84 -20.87 16.15
CA LEU A 114 0.13 -21.99 16.04
C LEU A 114 -0.32 -23.26 16.79
N LYS A 115 -0.92 -23.10 17.98
CA LYS A 115 -1.39 -24.22 18.82
C LYS A 115 -2.56 -25.00 18.19
N GLN A 116 -3.23 -24.44 17.19
CA GLN A 116 -4.36 -25.04 16.48
C GLN A 116 -3.99 -25.42 15.03
N ARG A 117 -2.76 -25.10 14.56
CA ARG A 117 -2.32 -25.49 13.22
C ARG A 117 -1.86 -26.93 13.18
N THR A 118 -2.27 -27.61 12.11
CA THR A 118 -1.70 -28.87 11.67
C THR A 118 -0.96 -28.65 10.34
N THR A 119 -0.13 -29.62 9.92
CA THR A 119 0.51 -29.58 8.59
C THR A 119 -0.52 -29.49 7.46
N GLU A 120 -1.66 -30.15 7.61
CA GLU A 120 -2.77 -30.11 6.63
C GLU A 120 -3.49 -28.76 6.58
N LYS A 121 -3.55 -28.04 7.71
CA LYS A 121 -4.21 -26.74 7.83
C LYS A 121 -3.22 -25.57 7.96
N TRP A 122 -1.97 -25.77 7.52
CA TRP A 122 -0.89 -24.81 7.73
C TRP A 122 -1.20 -23.41 7.19
N ASN A 123 -1.82 -23.38 6.00
CA ASN A 123 -2.21 -22.16 5.30
C ASN A 123 -3.65 -21.70 5.60
N SER A 124 -4.35 -22.35 6.54
CA SER A 124 -5.71 -21.96 6.90
C SER A 124 -5.70 -20.62 7.65
N VAL A 125 -6.65 -19.77 7.30
CA VAL A 125 -6.80 -18.42 7.84
C VAL A 125 -8.12 -18.26 8.57
N ALA A 126 -8.16 -17.31 9.49
CA ALA A 126 -9.37 -16.83 10.14
C ALA A 126 -9.42 -15.30 9.99
N ASP A 127 -10.60 -14.69 10.05
CA ASP A 127 -10.66 -13.25 10.23
C ASP A 127 -10.13 -12.89 11.64
N CYS A 128 -9.40 -11.79 11.72
CA CYS A 128 -8.90 -11.27 12.98
C CYS A 128 -10.07 -10.86 13.88
N GLN A 129 -9.82 -10.86 15.20
CA GLN A 129 -10.78 -10.30 16.16
C GLN A 129 -11.12 -8.84 15.78
N PRO A 130 -12.39 -8.42 15.90
CA PRO A 130 -12.87 -7.11 15.42
C PRO A 130 -12.48 -5.95 16.35
N PHE A 131 -11.21 -5.90 16.76
CA PHE A 131 -10.65 -4.77 17.47
C PHE A 131 -10.34 -3.63 16.50
N VAL A 132 -10.66 -2.41 16.93
CA VAL A 132 -10.18 -1.18 16.31
C VAL A 132 -8.92 -0.74 17.04
N TYR A 133 -7.81 -0.67 16.33
CA TYR A 133 -6.55 -0.22 16.89
C TYR A 133 -6.36 1.26 16.59
N LEU A 134 -6.06 2.05 17.61
CA LEU A 134 -5.66 3.44 17.47
C LEU A 134 -4.16 3.54 17.71
N ILE A 135 -3.43 4.02 16.72
CA ILE A 135 -1.97 4.11 16.73
C ILE A 135 -1.56 5.57 16.70
N ASP A 136 -0.87 6.00 17.75
CA ASP A 136 -0.16 7.28 17.77
C ASP A 136 1.11 7.16 16.92
N LEU A 137 1.17 7.90 15.81
CA LEU A 137 2.30 7.83 14.88
C LEU A 137 3.54 8.57 15.38
N GLN A 138 3.41 9.49 16.34
CA GLN A 138 4.54 10.18 16.94
C GLN A 138 5.34 9.22 17.81
N PHE A 139 4.66 8.47 18.69
CA PHE A 139 5.31 7.60 19.67
C PHE A 139 5.26 6.10 19.34
N GLY A 140 4.46 5.68 18.35
CA GLY A 140 4.24 4.27 18.04
C GLY A 140 3.33 3.55 19.04
N CYS A 141 2.60 4.28 19.87
CA CYS A 141 1.73 3.68 20.89
C CYS A 141 0.42 3.21 20.26
N SER A 142 0.16 1.90 20.34
CA SER A 142 -1.07 1.26 19.90
C SER A 142 -1.98 0.94 21.09
N THR A 143 -3.28 1.18 20.93
CA THR A 143 -4.32 0.80 21.91
C THR A 143 -5.47 0.12 21.18
N ALA A 144 -5.90 -1.04 21.69
CA ALA A 144 -7.00 -1.80 21.10
C ALA A 144 -8.34 -1.43 21.75
N TYR A 145 -9.37 -1.20 20.93
CA TYR A 145 -10.72 -0.87 21.36
C TYR A 145 -11.70 -1.94 20.89
N THR A 146 -12.47 -2.46 21.84
CA THR A 146 -13.63 -3.31 21.56
C THR A 146 -14.84 -2.45 21.27
N ILE A 147 -15.38 -2.53 20.05
CA ILE A 147 -16.57 -1.80 19.62
C ILE A 147 -17.76 -2.75 19.63
N LYS A 148 -18.82 -2.41 20.37
CA LYS A 148 -19.97 -3.32 20.60
C LYS A 148 -20.75 -3.61 19.32
N GLU A 149 -20.74 -2.64 18.41
CA GLU A 149 -21.39 -2.66 17.11
C GLU A 149 -20.70 -3.61 16.12
N MET A 150 -19.43 -3.98 16.36
CA MET A 150 -18.61 -4.80 15.46
C MET A 150 -18.32 -6.16 16.13
N GLN A 151 -19.15 -7.16 15.83
CA GLN A 151 -19.07 -8.48 16.46
C GLN A 151 -18.32 -9.51 15.61
N ASP A 152 -18.38 -9.36 14.29
CA ASP A 152 -17.75 -10.28 13.35
C ASP A 152 -16.40 -9.74 12.86
N GLY A 153 -15.45 -10.65 12.65
CA GLY A 153 -14.24 -10.34 11.91
C GLY A 153 -14.57 -9.97 10.46
N LEU A 154 -13.82 -9.02 9.90
CA LEU A 154 -14.07 -8.49 8.57
C LEU A 154 -12.75 -8.29 7.82
N SER A 155 -12.71 -8.67 6.55
CA SER A 155 -11.53 -8.51 5.70
C SER A 155 -11.88 -8.07 4.28
N PHE A 156 -10.91 -7.47 3.59
CA PHE A 156 -11.07 -6.95 2.24
C PHE A 156 -12.25 -5.97 2.09
N HIS A 157 -12.55 -5.23 3.16
CA HIS A 157 -13.50 -4.13 3.14
C HIS A 157 -12.90 -2.89 2.48
N VAL A 158 -13.78 -2.01 2.01
CA VAL A 158 -13.44 -0.65 1.62
C VAL A 158 -13.34 0.20 2.88
N SER A 159 -12.37 1.11 2.93
CA SER A 159 -12.24 2.07 4.02
C SER A 159 -11.90 3.46 3.50
N VAL A 160 -12.70 4.45 3.86
CA VAL A 160 -12.45 5.87 3.56
C VAL A 160 -12.45 6.67 4.85
N SER A 161 -11.57 7.66 4.96
CA SER A 161 -11.50 8.53 6.12
C SER A 161 -11.68 9.98 5.74
N ARG A 162 -12.34 10.73 6.61
CA ARG A 162 -12.47 12.17 6.52
C ARG A 162 -12.39 12.76 7.92
N ASN A 163 -11.46 13.69 8.11
CA ASN A 163 -11.21 14.32 9.41
C ASN A 163 -11.04 13.27 10.51
N ASP A 164 -11.96 13.22 11.46
CA ASP A 164 -11.94 12.37 12.65
C ASP A 164 -12.71 11.05 12.49
N THR A 165 -13.21 10.77 11.28
CA THR A 165 -14.15 9.68 11.03
C THR A 165 -13.64 8.74 9.93
N VAL A 166 -13.74 7.43 10.18
CA VAL A 166 -13.47 6.35 9.22
C VAL A 166 -14.78 5.62 8.89
N TYR A 167 -15.05 5.40 7.61
CA TYR A 167 -16.15 4.60 7.12
C TYR A 167 -15.61 3.28 6.57
N VAL A 168 -15.95 2.18 7.23
CA VAL A 168 -15.66 0.81 6.76
C VAL A 168 -16.89 0.29 6.05
N ILE A 169 -16.78 -0.04 4.76
CA ILE A 169 -17.89 -0.36 3.86
C ILE A 169 -17.69 -1.75 3.28
N GLY A 170 -18.71 -2.60 3.37
CA GLY A 170 -18.67 -3.95 2.81
C GLY A 170 -17.69 -4.84 3.54
N GLY A 171 -16.87 -5.58 2.82
CA GLY A 171 -15.94 -6.59 3.34
C GLY A 171 -16.53 -7.98 3.40
N HIS A 172 -15.67 -8.96 3.54
CA HIS A 172 -16.01 -10.38 3.60
C HIS A 172 -15.82 -10.92 5.01
N ILE A 173 -16.86 -11.59 5.52
CA ILE A 173 -16.87 -12.33 6.77
C ILE A 173 -16.64 -13.80 6.42
N LEU A 174 -15.46 -14.32 6.73
CA LEU A 174 -14.99 -15.66 6.35
C LEU A 174 -15.81 -16.77 7.00
N GLU A 175 -16.20 -16.61 8.27
CA GLU A 175 -16.91 -17.65 9.01
C GLU A 175 -18.29 -17.95 8.41
N SER A 176 -19.02 -16.91 8.01
CA SER A 176 -20.34 -17.02 7.40
C SER A 176 -20.32 -17.04 5.87
N ASN A 177 -19.16 -16.74 5.26
CA ASN A 177 -18.97 -16.57 3.81
C ASN A 177 -19.91 -15.50 3.20
N ILE A 178 -20.12 -14.40 3.92
CA ILE A 178 -21.04 -13.32 3.54
C ILE A 178 -20.27 -12.02 3.33
N ARG A 179 -20.68 -11.24 2.32
CA ARG A 179 -20.24 -9.84 2.18
C ARG A 179 -21.13 -8.94 3.02
N SER A 180 -20.52 -8.16 3.91
CA SER A 180 -21.25 -7.39 4.91
C SER A 180 -22.15 -6.34 4.23
N PRO A 181 -23.43 -6.24 4.62
CA PRO A 181 -24.33 -5.19 4.15
C PRO A 181 -24.23 -3.92 5.03
N ASN A 182 -23.20 -3.80 5.86
CA ASN A 182 -23.08 -2.71 6.83
C ASN A 182 -22.02 -1.69 6.41
N ILE A 183 -22.22 -0.45 6.83
CA ILE A 183 -21.20 0.58 6.91
C ILE A 183 -20.95 0.85 8.39
N TYR A 184 -19.71 0.68 8.84
CA TYR A 184 -19.31 1.06 10.18
C TYR A 184 -18.68 2.45 10.13
N LYS A 185 -19.39 3.43 10.68
CA LYS A 185 -18.89 4.80 10.85
C LYS A 185 -18.18 4.88 12.21
N ILE A 186 -16.86 4.85 12.20
CA ILE A 186 -16.01 4.92 13.38
C ILE A 186 -15.57 6.38 13.56
N LYS A 187 -15.96 7.03 14.66
CA LYS A 187 -15.58 8.41 14.99
C LYS A 187 -14.59 8.42 16.14
N VAL A 188 -13.49 9.14 15.99
CA VAL A 188 -12.36 9.20 16.92
C VAL A 188 -12.18 10.62 17.47
N ASP A 189 -12.35 10.78 18.77
CA ASP A 189 -12.02 12.03 19.46
C ASP A 189 -10.66 11.92 20.17
N LEU A 190 -9.77 12.89 19.94
CA LEU A 190 -8.41 12.93 20.51
C LEU A 190 -8.27 14.13 21.48
N PRO A 191 -8.88 14.11 22.67
CA PRO A 191 -8.70 15.15 23.68
C PRO A 191 -7.26 15.12 24.25
N LEU A 192 -6.96 16.03 25.20
CA LEU A 192 -5.69 15.98 25.94
C LEU A 192 -5.55 14.74 26.83
N GLY A 193 -6.67 14.15 27.25
CA GLY A 193 -6.71 12.89 28.00
C GLY A 193 -6.78 11.66 27.10
N SER A 194 -7.51 10.64 27.55
CA SER A 194 -7.69 9.40 26.80
C SER A 194 -8.53 9.61 25.54
N PRO A 195 -8.14 8.99 24.40
CA PRO A 195 -8.97 8.97 23.19
C PRO A 195 -10.34 8.37 23.46
N ALA A 196 -11.35 8.84 22.72
CA ALA A 196 -12.69 8.26 22.72
C ALA A 196 -13.02 7.77 21.31
N ILE A 197 -13.53 6.54 21.21
CA ILE A 197 -13.95 5.94 19.94
C ILE A 197 -15.43 5.57 20.06
N SER A 198 -16.20 5.90 19.04
CA SER A 198 -17.60 5.51 18.91
C SER A 198 -17.85 4.94 17.51
N CYS A 199 -18.82 4.04 17.40
CA CYS A 199 -19.22 3.46 16.13
C CYS A 199 -20.73 3.63 15.93
N THR A 200 -21.13 3.94 14.71
CA THR A 200 -22.53 3.90 14.28
C THR A 200 -22.63 3.00 13.06
N VAL A 201 -23.57 2.06 13.09
CA VAL A 201 -23.84 1.16 11.96
C VAL A 201 -24.88 1.79 11.06
N LEU A 202 -24.55 1.92 9.78
CA LEU A 202 -25.46 2.36 8.73
C LEU A 202 -25.70 1.19 7.76
N GLN A 203 -26.83 1.18 7.06
CA GLN A 203 -27.07 0.18 6.01
C GLN A 203 -26.26 0.54 4.76
N SER A 204 -25.49 -0.41 4.26
CA SER A 204 -24.78 -0.31 2.99
C SER A 204 -25.69 -0.80 1.87
N PRO A 205 -25.83 -0.05 0.76
CA PRO A 205 -26.38 -0.60 -0.47
C PRO A 205 -25.36 -1.52 -1.20
N LEU A 206 -24.14 -1.67 -0.66
CA LEU A 206 -23.00 -2.31 -1.33
C LEU A 206 -22.41 -3.47 -0.52
N PRO A 207 -22.95 -4.69 -0.65
CA PRO A 207 -22.32 -5.91 -0.15
C PRO A 207 -21.17 -6.31 -1.09
N VAL A 208 -19.98 -5.73 -0.89
CA VAL A 208 -18.81 -5.94 -1.77
C VAL A 208 -17.56 -6.26 -0.98
N SER A 209 -16.68 -7.09 -1.52
CA SER A 209 -15.32 -7.30 -1.02
C SER A 209 -14.26 -7.04 -2.08
N SER A 210 -13.06 -6.64 -1.65
CA SER A 210 -11.88 -6.40 -2.51
C SER A 210 -12.12 -5.37 -3.62
N ALA A 211 -12.99 -4.38 -3.36
CA ALA A 211 -13.18 -3.27 -4.27
C ALA A 211 -12.02 -2.28 -4.16
N ILE A 212 -11.80 -1.54 -5.25
CA ILE A 212 -10.77 -0.50 -5.34
C ILE A 212 -11.44 0.83 -5.03
N VAL A 213 -10.77 1.66 -4.23
CA VAL A 213 -11.24 3.00 -3.88
C VAL A 213 -10.26 4.00 -4.45
N THR A 214 -10.76 4.99 -5.19
CA THR A 214 -9.95 6.12 -5.65
C THR A 214 -10.60 7.43 -5.22
N GLN A 215 -9.79 8.42 -4.87
CA GLN A 215 -10.28 9.74 -4.50
C GLN A 215 -10.31 10.65 -5.74
N THR A 216 -11.46 11.24 -6.03
CA THR A 216 -11.61 12.25 -7.10
C THR A 216 -11.51 13.67 -6.55
N CYS A 217 -12.13 13.91 -5.40
CA CYS A 217 -12.15 15.20 -4.70
C CYS A 217 -11.96 14.99 -3.19
N PRO A 218 -11.63 16.03 -2.39
CA PRO A 218 -11.44 15.90 -0.94
C PRO A 218 -12.58 15.19 -0.18
N ASN A 219 -13.81 15.28 -0.67
CA ASN A 219 -15.00 14.69 -0.05
C ASN A 219 -15.69 13.63 -0.93
N GLU A 220 -15.11 13.28 -2.07
CA GLU A 220 -15.71 12.37 -3.04
C GLU A 220 -14.74 11.25 -3.40
N PHE A 221 -15.26 10.02 -3.35
CA PHE A 221 -14.51 8.81 -3.65
C PHE A 221 -15.30 7.96 -4.64
N LEU A 222 -14.60 7.12 -5.37
CA LEU A 222 -15.19 6.15 -6.27
C LEU A 222 -14.85 4.74 -5.82
N ILE A 223 -15.85 3.87 -5.76
CA ILE A 223 -15.69 2.42 -5.57
C ILE A 223 -15.82 1.75 -6.92
N VAL A 224 -14.77 1.04 -7.33
CA VAL A 224 -14.70 0.32 -8.60
C VAL A 224 -14.41 -1.15 -8.32
N GLY A 225 -15.15 -2.01 -9.01
CA GLY A 225 -14.92 -3.45 -9.03
C GLY A 225 -15.15 -4.16 -7.69
N GLY A 226 -14.37 -5.20 -7.43
CA GLY A 226 -14.56 -6.11 -6.30
C GLY A 226 -15.49 -7.29 -6.63
N TYR A 227 -16.06 -7.91 -5.60
CA TYR A 227 -16.83 -9.14 -5.70
C TYR A 227 -18.10 -9.07 -4.84
N GLU A 228 -19.24 -9.44 -5.43
CA GLU A 228 -20.55 -9.57 -4.78
C GLU A 228 -20.77 -10.97 -4.18
N SER A 229 -20.09 -11.97 -4.75
CA SER A 229 -20.01 -13.34 -4.23
C SER A 229 -18.71 -13.99 -4.70
N ASP A 230 -18.43 -15.22 -4.29
CA ASP A 230 -17.18 -15.92 -4.67
C ASP A 230 -17.11 -16.26 -6.16
N SER A 231 -18.25 -16.26 -6.85
CA SER A 231 -18.38 -16.53 -8.28
C SER A 231 -18.76 -15.31 -9.10
N GLN A 232 -19.06 -14.17 -8.48
CA GLN A 232 -19.60 -12.98 -9.15
C GLN A 232 -18.75 -11.73 -8.85
N LYS A 233 -18.07 -11.24 -9.90
CA LYS A 233 -17.44 -9.92 -9.88
C LYS A 233 -18.50 -8.83 -9.89
N ARG A 234 -18.18 -7.70 -9.25
CA ARG A 234 -19.03 -6.52 -9.20
C ARG A 234 -18.79 -5.59 -10.39
N MET A 235 -19.72 -5.50 -11.33
CA MET A 235 -19.49 -4.73 -12.57
C MET A 235 -19.88 -3.25 -12.51
N THR A 236 -20.69 -2.87 -11.53
CA THR A 236 -21.14 -1.48 -11.32
C THR A 236 -20.04 -0.64 -10.66
N CYS A 237 -20.16 0.68 -10.69
CA CYS A 237 -19.28 1.61 -9.96
C CYS A 237 -20.15 2.49 -9.05
N ASN A 238 -19.58 3.00 -7.95
CA ASN A 238 -20.29 3.93 -7.07
C ASN A 238 -19.48 5.16 -6.76
N LYS A 239 -20.19 6.28 -6.64
CA LYS A 239 -19.66 7.50 -6.06
C LYS A 239 -20.07 7.56 -4.59
N ILE A 240 -19.09 7.78 -3.71
CA ILE A 240 -19.29 8.11 -2.31
C ILE A 240 -19.10 9.61 -2.15
N SER A 241 -20.08 10.28 -1.55
CA SER A 241 -19.98 11.69 -1.16
C SER A 241 -20.11 11.79 0.35
N ILE A 242 -19.13 12.43 1.01
CA ILE A 242 -19.16 12.63 2.46
C ILE A 242 -19.40 14.11 2.75
N ALA A 243 -20.58 14.45 3.28
CA ALA A 243 -20.98 15.82 3.60
C ALA A 243 -21.54 15.88 5.03
N GLU A 244 -21.10 16.86 5.83
CA GLU A 244 -21.66 17.13 7.16
C GLU A 244 -21.90 15.88 8.03
N ASP A 245 -20.89 15.02 8.16
CA ASP A 245 -20.96 13.74 8.90
C ASP A 245 -21.94 12.69 8.34
N ALA A 246 -22.52 12.89 7.16
CA ALA A 246 -23.30 11.90 6.43
C ALA A 246 -22.50 11.32 5.25
N ILE A 247 -22.73 10.04 4.98
CA ILE A 247 -22.21 9.34 3.81
C ILE A 247 -23.38 9.07 2.86
N ASP A 248 -23.21 9.48 1.62
CA ASP A 248 -24.13 9.18 0.53
C ASP A 248 -23.42 8.30 -0.51
N ILE A 249 -24.11 7.28 -1.01
CA ILE A 249 -23.57 6.31 -1.95
C ILE A 249 -24.51 6.22 -3.14
N GLN A 250 -24.02 6.66 -4.30
CA GLN A 250 -24.78 6.69 -5.54
C GLN A 250 -24.18 5.70 -6.54
N GLU A 251 -25.02 4.92 -7.22
CA GLU A 251 -24.58 4.10 -8.34
C GLU A 251 -24.30 4.97 -9.56
N MET A 252 -23.19 4.71 -10.22
CA MET A 252 -22.78 5.38 -11.45
C MET A 252 -23.17 4.57 -12.67
N GLU A 253 -23.19 5.22 -13.83
CA GLU A 253 -23.29 4.51 -15.10
C GLU A 253 -22.19 3.46 -15.20
N THR A 254 -22.58 2.25 -15.59
CA THR A 254 -21.65 1.13 -15.69
C THR A 254 -20.68 1.38 -16.83
N PRO A 255 -19.35 1.32 -16.61
CA PRO A 255 -18.38 1.44 -17.69
C PRO A 255 -18.64 0.43 -18.79
N ASP A 256 -18.33 0.77 -20.04
CA ASP A 256 -18.43 -0.18 -21.14
C ASP A 256 -17.28 -1.21 -21.09
N TRP A 257 -17.45 -2.22 -20.23
CA TRP A 257 -16.45 -3.26 -20.04
C TRP A 257 -16.28 -4.10 -21.30
N THR A 258 -15.04 -4.39 -21.65
CA THR A 258 -14.71 -5.29 -22.76
C THR A 258 -15.26 -6.71 -22.50
N GLY A 259 -15.42 -7.50 -23.57
CA GLY A 259 -15.84 -8.89 -23.46
C GLY A 259 -14.93 -9.71 -22.55
N GLU A 260 -13.61 -9.46 -22.60
CA GLU A 260 -12.60 -10.14 -21.78
C GLU A 260 -12.77 -9.83 -20.29
N VAL A 261 -12.98 -8.56 -19.92
CA VAL A 261 -13.23 -8.17 -18.52
C VAL A 261 -14.55 -8.77 -18.02
N LYS A 262 -15.60 -8.78 -18.85
CA LYS A 262 -16.89 -9.40 -18.53
C LYS A 262 -16.74 -10.91 -18.28
N GLN A 263 -15.98 -11.61 -19.12
CA GLN A 263 -15.81 -13.07 -19.06
C GLN A 263 -14.80 -13.55 -18.00
N SER A 264 -13.81 -12.72 -17.64
CA SER A 264 -12.82 -13.09 -16.65
C SER A 264 -13.48 -13.45 -15.31
N LYS A 265 -12.98 -14.49 -14.63
CA LYS A 265 -13.49 -14.86 -13.30
C LYS A 265 -12.98 -13.94 -12.20
N THR A 266 -11.78 -13.38 -12.38
CA THR A 266 -11.11 -12.57 -11.36
C THR A 266 -10.54 -11.30 -11.96
N TRP A 267 -10.38 -10.32 -11.09
CA TRP A 267 -9.61 -9.10 -11.35
C TRP A 267 -8.93 -8.65 -10.06
N PHE A 268 -7.94 -7.80 -10.22
CA PHE A 268 -7.27 -7.12 -9.13
C PHE A 268 -6.78 -5.77 -9.66
N GLY A 269 -6.51 -4.84 -8.76
CA GLY A 269 -6.03 -3.53 -9.16
C GLY A 269 -5.78 -2.66 -7.95
N ALA A 270 -5.42 -1.42 -8.24
CA ALA A 270 -5.14 -0.41 -7.25
C ALA A 270 -5.52 0.97 -7.77
N ASP A 271 -5.68 1.87 -6.82
CA ASP A 271 -5.76 3.31 -7.08
C ASP A 271 -4.41 3.81 -7.62
N VAL A 272 -4.47 4.62 -8.67
CA VAL A 272 -3.31 5.36 -9.22
C VAL A 272 -3.33 6.83 -8.75
N GLY A 273 -4.41 7.25 -8.09
CA GLY A 273 -4.68 8.61 -7.68
C GLY A 273 -5.59 9.34 -8.67
N HIS A 274 -6.14 10.48 -8.23
CA HIS A 274 -6.91 11.41 -9.06
C HIS A 274 -8.09 10.77 -9.83
N GLY A 275 -8.78 9.80 -9.24
CA GLY A 275 -9.91 9.13 -9.88
C GLY A 275 -9.54 8.09 -10.94
N VAL A 276 -8.26 7.71 -11.03
CA VAL A 276 -7.75 6.74 -12.00
C VAL A 276 -7.46 5.41 -11.31
N VAL A 277 -7.98 4.33 -11.90
CA VAL A 277 -7.78 2.96 -11.42
C VAL A 277 -7.02 2.15 -12.47
N LEU A 278 -5.94 1.48 -12.05
CA LEU A 278 -5.27 0.45 -12.85
C LEU A 278 -5.73 -0.92 -12.35
N PHE A 279 -6.25 -1.75 -13.25
CA PHE A 279 -6.66 -3.11 -12.91
C PHE A 279 -6.21 -4.11 -13.96
N GLY A 280 -6.08 -5.37 -13.56
CA GLY A 280 -5.67 -6.47 -14.41
C GLY A 280 -6.60 -7.68 -14.30
N ILE A 281 -6.66 -8.44 -15.39
CA ILE A 281 -7.34 -9.75 -15.47
C ILE A 281 -6.35 -10.81 -15.95
N PRO A 282 -6.47 -12.06 -15.49
CA PRO A 282 -5.68 -13.16 -16.03
C PRO A 282 -6.04 -13.41 -17.50
N GLY A 283 -5.03 -13.71 -18.33
CA GLY A 283 -5.25 -14.16 -19.70
C GLY A 283 -5.84 -15.58 -19.76
N ASP A 284 -6.57 -15.89 -20.84
CA ASP A 284 -7.08 -17.25 -21.04
C ASP A 284 -5.97 -18.16 -21.58
N ASN A 285 -5.59 -19.18 -20.81
CA ASN A 285 -4.57 -20.16 -21.15
C ASN A 285 -4.91 -21.01 -22.39
N LYS A 286 -6.13 -20.92 -22.93
CA LYS A 286 -6.56 -21.74 -24.08
C LYS A 286 -5.98 -21.32 -25.43
N ASN A 287 -5.46 -20.10 -25.56
CA ASN A 287 -4.78 -19.65 -26.77
C ASN A 287 -3.26 -19.54 -26.47
N HIS A 288 -2.52 -20.57 -26.87
CA HIS A 288 -1.07 -20.76 -26.68
C HIS A 288 -0.16 -19.73 -27.42
N SER A 289 -0.54 -18.45 -27.53
CA SER A 289 0.20 -17.48 -28.35
C SER A 289 0.35 -16.06 -27.78
N SER A 290 0.01 -15.80 -26.51
CA SER A 290 0.33 -14.52 -25.87
C SER A 290 1.18 -14.74 -24.63
N ASP A 291 2.42 -14.25 -24.64
CA ASP A 291 3.40 -14.30 -23.53
C ASP A 291 2.94 -13.54 -22.26
N SER A 292 1.80 -12.85 -22.32
CA SER A 292 1.24 -12.05 -21.24
C SER A 292 0.25 -12.85 -20.39
N ASN A 293 0.67 -13.23 -19.17
CA ASN A 293 -0.19 -13.88 -18.17
C ASN A 293 -1.36 -12.99 -17.70
N PHE A 294 -1.28 -11.68 -17.92
CA PHE A 294 -2.28 -10.69 -17.48
C PHE A 294 -2.48 -9.61 -18.54
N PHE A 295 -3.73 -9.14 -18.64
CA PHE A 295 -4.10 -7.93 -19.38
C PHE A 295 -4.39 -6.82 -18.40
N PHE A 296 -3.84 -5.62 -18.64
CA PHE A 296 -4.02 -4.45 -17.79
C PHE A 296 -4.84 -3.38 -18.49
N TYR A 297 -5.69 -2.72 -17.72
CA TYR A 297 -6.59 -1.66 -18.17
C TYR A 297 -6.53 -0.49 -17.20
N ILE A 298 -6.66 0.72 -17.75
CA ILE A 298 -6.81 1.95 -16.99
C ILE A 298 -8.26 2.40 -17.12
N LEU A 299 -8.91 2.61 -15.97
CA LEU A 299 -10.22 3.22 -15.89
C LEU A 299 -10.07 4.62 -15.31
N ASN A 300 -10.31 5.64 -16.13
CA ASN A 300 -10.35 7.03 -15.70
C ASN A 300 -11.80 7.45 -15.46
N LEU A 301 -12.15 7.76 -14.22
CA LEU A 301 -13.46 8.23 -13.81
C LEU A 301 -13.44 9.66 -13.25
N GLY A 302 -12.27 10.33 -13.29
CA GLY A 302 -12.02 11.66 -12.71
C GLY A 302 -12.58 12.84 -13.50
N GLY A 303 -13.28 12.61 -14.62
CA GLY A 303 -13.70 13.65 -15.56
C GLY A 303 -12.67 13.91 -16.67
N GLU A 304 -13.11 14.51 -17.79
CA GLU A 304 -12.24 14.93 -18.90
C GLU A 304 -11.38 16.13 -18.49
N GLU A 305 -10.39 15.90 -17.65
CA GLU A 305 -9.12 16.57 -17.85
C GLU A 305 -8.22 15.49 -18.43
N ASP A 306 -7.82 15.67 -19.69
CA ASP A 306 -6.58 15.08 -20.19
C ASP A 306 -5.59 15.11 -19.03
N LEU A 307 -4.88 14.00 -18.79
CA LEU A 307 -3.65 14.08 -18.01
C LEU A 307 -2.84 15.20 -18.67
N MET A 308 -2.95 16.43 -18.15
CA MET A 308 -1.99 17.46 -18.39
C MET A 308 -0.77 16.84 -17.78
N GLN A 309 0.03 16.23 -18.65
CA GLN A 309 1.44 16.12 -18.50
C GLN A 309 1.88 17.40 -17.80
N SER A 310 2.09 17.30 -16.50
CA SER A 310 3.07 18.11 -15.79
C SER A 310 4.45 17.67 -16.32
N CYS A 311 4.63 17.75 -17.64
CA CYS A 311 5.90 18.11 -18.22
C CYS A 311 6.09 19.54 -17.78
N SER A 312 6.97 19.74 -16.80
CA SER A 312 7.59 21.03 -16.57
C SER A 312 7.92 21.61 -17.94
N GLN A 313 7.24 22.70 -18.30
CA GLN A 313 7.52 23.40 -19.54
C GLN A 313 9.00 23.75 -19.52
N GLY A 314 9.76 23.17 -20.45
CA GLY A 314 11.06 23.68 -20.80
C GLY A 314 10.84 25.07 -21.39
N SER A 315 11.13 26.10 -20.59
CA SER A 315 11.26 27.46 -21.08
C SER A 315 12.50 27.50 -21.99
N LEU A 316 12.26 27.49 -23.29
CA LEU A 316 13.22 27.96 -24.29
C LEU A 316 12.87 29.41 -24.58
N GLU A 317 13.87 30.29 -24.42
CA GLU A 317 14.02 31.70 -24.82
C GLU A 317 14.77 32.41 -23.67
N GLU A 318 15.98 32.97 -23.76
CA GLU A 318 16.92 33.27 -24.84
C GLU A 318 18.35 33.33 -24.26
N GLN A 319 19.34 33.00 -25.09
CA GLN A 319 20.77 33.30 -24.86
C GLN A 319 21.01 34.82 -24.94
N GLU A 320 21.61 35.43 -23.92
CA GLU A 320 22.58 36.53 -24.10
C GLU A 320 23.67 36.48 -23.00
N ASP A 321 24.81 35.93 -23.41
CA ASP A 321 26.21 36.33 -23.16
C ASP A 321 26.59 37.14 -21.90
N SER A 322 27.55 36.62 -21.10
CA SER A 322 28.76 37.35 -20.62
C SER A 322 29.55 36.60 -19.50
N MET A 323 30.70 36.04 -19.90
CA MET A 323 32.04 35.97 -19.25
C MET A 323 32.27 35.32 -17.84
N PRO A 324 33.39 34.56 -17.67
CA PRO A 324 33.73 33.85 -16.44
C PRO A 324 34.60 34.70 -15.50
N LEU A 325 34.51 34.47 -14.19
CA LEU A 325 35.50 34.97 -13.21
C LEU A 325 35.96 33.85 -12.28
N GLU A 326 37.30 33.73 -12.27
CA GLU A 326 38.15 32.86 -11.46
C GLU A 326 38.20 33.25 -9.98
N ASP A 327 38.58 32.24 -9.20
CA ASP A 327 39.37 32.25 -7.96
C ASP A 327 38.96 33.13 -6.79
N SER A 328 38.75 32.48 -5.64
CA SER A 328 39.51 32.81 -4.42
C SER A 328 39.53 31.65 -3.38
N GLU A 329 40.70 30.99 -3.28
CA GLU A 329 41.54 30.73 -2.09
C GLU A 329 40.98 30.01 -0.82
N GLU A 330 41.56 28.83 -0.58
CA GLU A 330 42.19 28.31 0.65
C GLU A 330 41.57 28.57 2.05
N PHE A 331 41.42 27.48 2.84
CA PHE A 331 41.95 27.41 4.21
C PHE A 331 42.29 25.96 4.60
N ASN A 332 43.59 25.68 4.73
CA ASN A 332 44.15 24.50 5.39
C ASN A 332 44.40 24.80 6.88
N PHE A 333 44.11 23.84 7.77
CA PHE A 333 44.79 23.73 9.06
C PHE A 333 45.33 22.31 9.24
N ILE A 334 46.65 22.19 9.15
CA ILE A 334 47.42 21.07 9.71
C ILE A 334 47.76 21.44 11.15
N GLY A 335 47.49 20.53 12.09
CA GLY A 335 47.92 20.59 13.48
C GLY A 335 48.09 19.18 14.01
N ASP A 336 49.33 18.69 13.92
CA ASP A 336 49.82 17.36 14.28
C ASP A 336 49.81 17.10 15.80
N GLY A 337 49.70 15.83 16.21
CA GLY A 337 49.66 15.42 17.61
C GLY A 337 49.33 13.94 17.86
N ALA A 338 50.14 13.04 17.28
CA ALA A 338 50.47 11.65 17.68
C ALA A 338 49.63 10.95 18.78
N PHE A 339 49.09 9.76 18.49
CA PHE A 339 49.50 8.46 19.07
C PHE A 339 48.72 7.30 18.44
N ASP A 340 49.49 6.25 18.15
CA ASP A 340 49.16 4.83 18.08
C ASP A 340 48.95 4.15 16.72
N GLU A 341 49.81 3.14 16.56
CA GLU A 341 50.14 2.35 15.42
C GLU A 341 49.13 1.20 15.33
N ASN A 342 48.10 1.37 14.51
CA ASN A 342 47.36 0.24 13.94
C ASN A 342 47.32 0.47 12.45
N THR A 343 48.29 -0.12 11.74
CA THR A 343 48.27 -0.27 10.28
C THR A 343 46.98 -1.00 9.90
N TYR A 344 45.93 -0.23 9.61
CA TYR A 344 44.73 -0.71 8.96
C TYR A 344 45.14 -1.00 7.51
N ASN A 345 45.10 -2.27 7.14
CA ASN A 345 45.41 -2.71 5.79
C ASN A 345 44.14 -2.48 4.96
N GLU A 346 44.03 -1.37 4.25
CA GLU A 346 42.88 -1.02 3.40
C GLU A 346 42.76 -1.91 2.13
N ASP A 347 43.56 -2.96 2.01
CA ASP A 347 43.57 -3.88 0.86
C ASP A 347 42.66 -5.12 1.03
N ASP A 348 41.91 -5.24 2.14
CA ASP A 348 40.95 -6.34 2.40
C ASP A 348 39.48 -5.87 2.48
N GLU A 349 39.17 -4.62 2.07
CA GLU A 349 37.78 -4.25 1.76
C GLU A 349 37.41 -4.91 0.43
N GLU A 350 37.06 -6.20 0.48
CA GLU A 350 36.30 -6.86 -0.58
C GLU A 350 35.09 -5.98 -0.89
N ASP A 351 35.07 -5.47 -2.12
CA ASP A 351 34.04 -4.65 -2.74
C ASP A 351 32.62 -5.02 -2.27
N GLU A 352 32.12 -4.35 -1.23
CA GLU A 352 30.74 -4.56 -0.73
C GLU A 352 29.67 -4.08 -1.73
N SER A 353 30.05 -3.70 -2.96
CA SER A 353 29.10 -3.61 -4.07
C SER A 353 28.60 -4.97 -4.58
N GLU A 354 29.20 -6.09 -4.16
CA GLU A 354 28.77 -7.45 -4.52
C GLU A 354 27.81 -8.14 -3.52
N THR A 355 27.48 -7.55 -2.37
CA THR A 355 26.54 -8.17 -1.40
C THR A 355 25.07 -7.76 -1.55
N GLY A 356 24.73 -7.09 -2.65
CA GLY A 356 23.36 -6.87 -3.08
C GLY A 356 23.00 -7.80 -4.23
N TYR A 357 22.01 -8.69 -4.05
CA TYR A 357 21.43 -9.46 -5.14
C TYR A 357 20.67 -8.52 -6.10
N TRP A 358 21.39 -7.90 -7.04
CA TRP A 358 20.81 -7.08 -8.10
C TRP A 358 21.07 -7.73 -9.45
N ILE A 359 20.02 -7.94 -10.24
CA ILE A 359 20.15 -8.32 -11.64
C ILE A 359 20.11 -7.05 -12.49
N THR A 360 21.22 -6.74 -13.14
CA THR A 360 21.27 -5.80 -14.27
C THR A 360 20.62 -6.47 -15.48
N CYS A 361 19.36 -6.15 -15.75
CA CYS A 361 18.65 -6.65 -16.92
C CYS A 361 19.01 -5.77 -18.14
N CYS A 362 19.75 -6.32 -19.11
CA CYS A 362 20.05 -5.67 -20.38
C CYS A 362 18.88 -5.80 -21.38
N VAL A 363 18.83 -4.88 -22.35
CA VAL A 363 17.77 -4.79 -23.36
C VAL A 363 17.81 -6.04 -24.24
N GLY A 364 16.90 -6.99 -23.98
CA GLY A 364 16.82 -8.29 -24.65
C GLY A 364 16.75 -9.52 -23.73
N CYS A 365 16.67 -9.34 -22.40
CA CYS A 365 16.57 -10.46 -21.47
C CYS A 365 15.16 -11.08 -21.47
N ASP A 366 15.03 -12.26 -22.09
CA ASP A 366 13.86 -13.13 -21.92
C ASP A 366 14.05 -14.00 -20.65
N LEU A 367 13.53 -13.51 -19.54
CA LEU A 367 13.52 -14.25 -18.27
C LEU A 367 12.38 -15.28 -18.28
N ASN A 368 12.73 -16.55 -18.54
CA ASN A 368 11.80 -17.66 -18.37
C ASN A 368 11.52 -17.87 -16.87
N VAL A 369 10.30 -17.53 -16.45
CA VAL A 369 9.80 -17.58 -15.06
C VAL A 369 9.91 -18.99 -14.44
N ASN A 370 9.95 -20.04 -15.25
CA ASN A 370 10.08 -21.43 -14.76
C ASN A 370 11.52 -21.84 -14.42
N THR A 371 12.51 -20.98 -14.68
CA THR A 371 13.93 -21.24 -14.37
C THR A 371 14.42 -20.54 -13.10
N TRP A 372 13.53 -19.81 -12.42
CA TRP A 372 13.89 -19.13 -11.18
C TRP A 372 13.86 -20.10 -10.00
N VAL A 373 15.06 -20.57 -9.60
CA VAL A 373 15.29 -21.20 -8.30
C VAL A 373 16.16 -20.23 -7.50
N PRO A 374 15.63 -19.55 -6.47
CA PRO A 374 16.48 -18.81 -5.57
C PRO A 374 17.39 -19.80 -4.84
N TYR A 375 18.70 -19.55 -4.90
CA TYR A 375 19.67 -20.26 -4.07
C TYR A 375 19.49 -19.80 -2.62
N TYR A 376 18.49 -20.36 -1.93
CA TYR A 376 18.49 -20.34 -0.47
C TYR A 376 19.51 -21.36 -0.01
N SER A 377 20.33 -21.01 0.99
CA SER A 377 21.18 -21.97 1.70
C SER A 377 20.32 -23.17 2.11
N THR A 378 20.50 -24.28 1.41
CA THR A 378 19.72 -25.51 1.59
C THR A 378 20.20 -26.21 2.85
N GLU A 379 19.81 -25.71 4.01
CA GLU A 379 19.73 -26.50 5.24
C GLU A 379 18.29 -26.54 5.70
N LEU A 380 17.45 -27.25 4.92
CA LEU A 380 16.30 -28.03 5.37
C LEU A 380 15.65 -28.66 4.12
N ASN A 381 16.28 -29.72 3.63
CA ASN A 381 15.65 -30.65 2.70
C ASN A 381 14.41 -31.26 3.37
N LYS A 382 13.22 -30.84 2.95
CA LYS A 382 12.23 -31.74 2.32
C LYS A 382 11.00 -30.94 1.85
N PRO A 383 10.54 -31.15 0.60
CA PRO A 383 9.32 -30.56 0.08
C PRO A 383 8.10 -31.29 0.67
N ALA A 384 7.19 -30.56 1.31
CA ALA A 384 5.82 -31.02 1.43
C ALA A 384 5.13 -30.71 0.11
N MET A 385 4.95 -31.75 -0.72
CA MET A 385 4.17 -31.67 -1.95
C MET A 385 2.74 -31.24 -1.62
N ILE A 386 2.23 -30.27 -2.36
CA ILE A 386 0.84 -29.83 -2.37
C ILE A 386 0.19 -30.54 -3.57
N TYR A 387 -0.91 -31.27 -3.34
CA TYR A 387 -1.81 -31.77 -4.38
C TYR A 387 -2.83 -30.70 -4.78
#